data_AF-A0A1W9RFD7-F1
#
_entry.id   AF-A0A1W9RFD7-F1
#
_cell.length_a   1.000
_cell.length_b   1.000
_cell.length_c   1.000
_cell.angle_alpha   90.00
_cell.angle_beta   90.00
_cell.angle_gamma   90.00
#
_symmetry.space_group_name_H-M   'P 1'
#
loop_
_entity.id
_entity.type
_entity.pdbx_description
1 polymer ?
#
loop_
_entity_poly.entity_id
_entity_poly.type
_entity_poly.pdbx_seq_one_letter_code
_entity_poly.pdbx_strand_id
1 'polypeptide(L)'
;MKLLRLIIYILLTAEVICALPFSLNATLNLFLILWIIFVLRCLIFRKAVSIYNSLIPFSLFFISLISYSKFSIYSYQQLSLIFVYISIFVLSQDLISKKDIKKLIQFLGLVVLGYTLVEALWILPYLKQVLNTTAIKNMHHLKYIISKQRTTAFFLTPNNLGIFLLFTLYAFWEYKNRILKHLLSAVIIYCLITTKSIGVWICLSAAILLILFKSKHKKYALGGIILCISALTVVIWLRKDLIFNPNNLFFNPFYQRTKIWERSLMFISQKPILGYGIGNFPILYNQGLPHHINQEIYVHNLFLQFWFESGLMGYIWILLFYLFSLKVIFEKFTTDFFLTSCCITFLIHNLFDASFYLPKVGIFFWIFISLLLQPADRHNI
;
A
#
# COMPACT_ATOMS: atom_id res chain seq x y z
N MET A 1 9.75 6.70 26.91
CA MET A 1 9.36 7.24 25.58
C MET A 1 10.46 7.11 24.52
N LYS A 2 11.71 7.56 24.77
CA LYS A 2 12.80 7.47 23.78
C LYS A 2 13.10 6.04 23.28
N LEU A 3 13.18 5.06 24.19
CA LEU A 3 13.40 3.65 23.83
C LEU A 3 12.28 3.10 22.94
N LEU A 4 11.01 3.37 23.29
CA LEU A 4 9.86 2.92 22.49
C LEU A 4 9.86 3.52 21.08
N ARG A 5 10.23 4.80 20.97
CA ARG A 5 10.39 5.47 19.68
C ARG A 5 11.48 4.80 18.83
N LEU A 6 12.62 4.48 19.45
CA LEU A 6 13.72 3.78 18.78
C LEU A 6 13.27 2.40 18.28
N ILE A 7 12.56 1.63 19.12
CA ILE A 7 11.98 0.33 18.74
C ILE A 7 11.11 0.50 17.50
N ILE A 8 10.14 1.42 17.50
CA ILE A 8 9.26 1.66 16.35
C ILE A 8 10.06 1.95 15.07
N TYR A 9 11.09 2.79 15.12
CA TYR A 9 11.91 3.08 13.93
C TYR A 9 12.70 1.87 13.43
N ILE A 10 13.22 1.04 14.34
CA ILE A 10 13.88 -0.22 13.97
C ILE A 10 12.89 -1.15 13.27
N LEU A 11 11.67 -1.26 13.80
CA LEU A 11 10.63 -2.12 13.22
C LEU A 11 10.22 -1.65 11.82
N LEU A 12 10.01 -0.34 11.64
CA LEU A 12 9.68 0.23 10.33
C LEU A 12 10.81 0.02 9.31
N THR A 13 12.06 0.11 9.76
CA THR A 13 13.24 -0.11 8.93
C THR A 13 13.34 -1.57 8.50
N ALA A 14 13.20 -2.48 9.46
CA ALA A 14 13.23 -3.91 9.21
C ALA A 14 12.12 -4.36 8.26
N GLU A 15 10.90 -3.85 8.45
CA GLU A 15 9.75 -4.19 7.59
C GLU A 15 9.99 -3.84 6.11
N VAL A 16 10.66 -2.71 5.82
CA VAL A 16 10.97 -2.31 4.44
C VAL A 16 12.15 -3.11 3.88
N ILE A 17 13.26 -3.22 4.63
CA ILE A 17 14.54 -3.73 4.10
C ILE A 17 14.62 -5.26 4.11
N CYS A 18 13.94 -5.96 5.02
CA CYS A 18 13.99 -7.42 5.03
C CYS A 18 13.31 -7.98 3.77
N ALA A 19 14.11 -8.57 2.88
CA ALA A 19 13.68 -9.06 1.55
C ALA A 19 12.67 -10.21 1.65
N LEU A 20 12.79 -11.03 2.70
CA LEU A 20 11.75 -11.98 3.05
C LEU A 20 10.66 -11.21 3.80
N PRO A 21 9.37 -11.37 3.48
CA PRO A 21 8.35 -11.06 4.47
C PRO A 21 8.82 -11.79 5.72
N PHE A 22 9.02 -11.07 6.84
CA PHE A 22 9.18 -11.74 8.12
C PHE A 22 8.17 -12.86 8.11
N SER A 23 8.64 -14.11 8.31
CA SER A 23 7.74 -15.26 8.32
C SER A 23 6.47 -14.83 9.03
N LEU A 24 5.33 -15.18 8.49
CA LEU A 24 4.08 -14.52 8.86
C LEU A 24 3.88 -14.46 10.40
N ASN A 25 4.42 -15.45 11.11
CA ASN A 25 4.57 -15.54 12.56
C ASN A 25 5.52 -14.50 13.22
N ALA A 26 6.65 -14.16 12.62
CA ALA A 26 7.58 -13.14 13.10
C ALA A 26 7.03 -11.71 12.96
N THR A 27 6.30 -11.40 11.89
CA THR A 27 5.54 -10.14 11.79
C THR A 27 4.46 -10.13 12.86
N LEU A 28 3.68 -11.22 13.00
CA LEU A 28 2.68 -11.41 14.07
C LEU A 28 3.24 -11.24 15.51
N ASN A 29 4.44 -11.74 15.79
CA ASN A 29 5.08 -11.56 17.10
C ASN A 29 5.51 -10.11 17.34
N LEU A 30 6.02 -9.45 16.29
CA LEU A 30 6.31 -8.02 16.31
C LEU A 30 5.05 -7.19 16.60
N PHE A 31 3.95 -7.62 16.03
CA PHE A 31 2.62 -7.03 16.11
C PHE A 31 1.99 -7.20 17.49
N LEU A 32 2.14 -8.38 18.10
CA LEU A 32 1.81 -8.64 19.50
C LEU A 32 2.66 -7.78 20.44
N ILE A 33 3.96 -7.63 20.19
CA ILE A 33 4.84 -6.76 20.99
C ILE A 33 4.37 -5.31 20.93
N LEU A 34 4.08 -4.78 19.74
CA LEU A 34 3.56 -3.41 19.59
C LEU A 34 2.21 -3.22 20.30
N TRP A 35 1.33 -4.21 20.24
CA TRP A 35 0.04 -4.19 20.91
C TRP A 35 0.18 -4.27 22.44
N ILE A 36 1.05 -5.15 22.95
CA ILE A 36 1.37 -5.24 24.38
C ILE A 36 1.95 -3.92 24.87
N ILE A 37 2.87 -3.30 24.13
CA ILE A 37 3.43 -2.00 24.51
C ILE A 37 2.34 -0.90 24.50
N PHE A 38 1.42 -0.93 23.54
CA PHE A 38 0.26 -0.05 23.50
C PHE A 38 -0.62 -0.22 24.76
N VAL A 39 -0.98 -1.45 25.10
CA VAL A 39 -1.79 -1.77 26.29
C VAL A 39 -1.08 -1.34 27.57
N LEU A 40 0.20 -1.69 27.74
CA LEU A 40 1.01 -1.29 28.90
C LEU A 40 1.07 0.24 29.03
N ARG A 41 1.20 0.96 27.91
CA ARG A 41 1.19 2.42 27.91
C ARG A 41 -0.16 2.99 28.35
N CYS A 42 -1.27 2.45 27.85
CA CYS A 42 -2.61 2.86 28.26
C CYS A 42 -2.83 2.64 29.77
N LEU A 43 -2.36 1.52 30.31
CA LEU A 43 -2.44 1.20 31.73
C LEU A 43 -1.57 2.13 32.59
N ILE A 44 -0.33 2.42 32.17
CA ILE A 44 0.64 3.21 32.95
C ILE A 44 0.27 4.69 33.00
N PHE A 45 -0.09 5.29 31.87
CA PHE A 45 -0.20 6.75 31.80
C PHE A 45 -1.59 7.30 32.12
N ARG A 46 -2.61 6.44 32.31
CA ARG A 46 -4.04 6.80 32.53
C ARG A 46 -4.58 7.90 31.61
N LYS A 47 -3.88 8.23 30.53
CA LYS A 47 -4.32 9.15 29.50
C LYS A 47 -5.21 8.32 28.60
N ALA A 48 -6.52 8.48 28.78
CA ALA A 48 -7.45 8.24 27.70
C ALA A 48 -6.94 9.08 26.53
N VAL A 49 -6.35 8.41 25.53
CA VAL A 49 -6.04 9.08 24.28
C VAL A 49 -7.34 9.77 23.86
N SER A 50 -7.29 11.00 23.37
CA SER A 50 -8.48 11.71 22.89
C SER A 50 -8.93 11.07 21.55
N ILE A 51 -9.34 9.81 21.58
CA ILE A 51 -9.71 8.99 20.42
C ILE A 51 -11.17 9.23 20.02
N TYR A 52 -11.91 10.10 20.71
CA TYR A 52 -13.37 10.21 20.57
C TYR A 52 -13.84 10.46 19.11
N ASN A 53 -13.07 11.19 18.29
CA ASN A 53 -13.42 11.42 16.88
C ASN A 53 -12.83 10.40 15.89
N SER A 54 -11.80 9.64 16.29
CA SER A 54 -11.18 8.59 15.45
C SER A 54 -11.70 7.18 15.75
N LEU A 55 -12.47 6.98 16.83
CA LEU A 55 -13.05 5.68 17.19
C LEU A 55 -14.23 5.26 16.33
N ILE A 56 -14.97 6.18 15.69
CA ILE A 56 -16.21 5.83 14.97
C ILE A 56 -15.95 4.88 13.78
N PRO A 57 -14.91 5.09 12.94
CA PRO A 57 -14.52 4.08 11.96
C PRO A 57 -14.11 2.77 12.64
N PHE A 58 -13.29 2.81 13.70
CA PHE A 58 -12.83 1.58 14.34
C PHE A 58 -13.94 0.79 15.05
N SER A 59 -14.96 1.43 15.62
CA SER A 59 -16.07 0.76 16.29
C SER A 59 -17.01 0.07 15.30
N LEU A 60 -17.31 0.71 14.17
CA LEU A 60 -18.06 0.09 13.06
C LEU A 60 -17.30 -1.08 12.44
N PHE A 61 -15.96 -1.00 12.42
CA PHE A 61 -15.09 -2.09 12.00
C PHE A 61 -15.18 -3.30 12.92
N PHE A 62 -15.11 -3.10 14.25
CA PHE A 62 -15.26 -4.20 15.21
C PHE A 62 -16.63 -4.87 15.10
N ILE A 63 -17.68 -4.14 14.73
CA ILE A 63 -19.00 -4.70 14.47
C ILE A 63 -19.00 -5.51 13.16
N SER A 64 -18.28 -5.07 12.11
CA SER A 64 -18.14 -5.84 10.87
C SER A 64 -17.35 -7.15 11.05
N LEU A 65 -16.49 -7.24 12.07
CA LEU A 65 -15.78 -8.48 12.44
C LEU A 65 -16.72 -9.60 12.90
N ILE A 66 -17.96 -9.29 13.30
CA ILE A 66 -18.98 -10.27 13.73
C ILE A 66 -19.64 -10.95 12.51
N SER A 67 -18.83 -11.31 11.52
CA SER A 67 -19.27 -12.08 10.36
C SER A 67 -18.95 -13.55 10.60
N TYR A 68 -20.00 -14.34 10.87
CA TYR A 68 -19.91 -15.75 11.25
C TYR A 68 -19.20 -16.56 10.16
N SER A 69 -17.97 -17.02 10.44
CA SER A 69 -17.26 -17.97 9.59
C SER A 69 -16.27 -18.81 10.38
N LYS A 70 -15.89 -19.97 9.83
CA LYS A 70 -14.81 -20.80 10.37
C LYS A 70 -13.50 -20.00 10.31
N PHE A 71 -12.89 -19.77 11.47
CA PHE A 71 -11.59 -19.11 11.55
C PHE A 71 -10.55 -19.93 10.77
N SER A 72 -9.98 -19.31 9.74
CA SER A 72 -8.84 -19.85 9.01
C SER A 72 -7.54 -19.20 9.48
N ILE A 73 -6.40 -19.76 9.04
CA ILE A 73 -5.10 -19.12 9.29
C ILE A 73 -5.07 -17.70 8.72
N TYR A 74 -5.65 -17.47 7.53
CA TYR A 74 -5.73 -16.15 6.90
C TYR A 74 -6.59 -15.16 7.70
N SER A 75 -7.67 -15.64 8.35
CA SER A 75 -8.49 -14.82 9.25
C SER A 75 -7.65 -14.26 10.41
N TYR A 76 -6.86 -15.12 11.05
CA TYR A 76 -5.97 -14.71 12.14
C TYR A 76 -4.93 -13.68 11.67
N GLN A 77 -4.39 -13.85 10.47
CA GLN A 77 -3.39 -12.96 9.89
C GLN A 77 -3.95 -11.56 9.62
N GLN A 78 -5.11 -11.48 8.97
CA GLN A 78 -5.76 -10.22 8.68
C GLN A 78 -6.19 -9.51 9.97
N LEU A 79 -6.80 -10.22 10.92
CA LEU A 79 -7.18 -9.66 12.22
C LEU A 79 -5.98 -9.07 12.95
N SER A 80 -4.87 -9.81 13.00
CA SER A 80 -3.65 -9.34 13.63
C SER A 80 -3.09 -8.10 12.93
N LEU A 81 -3.11 -8.07 11.59
CA LEU A 81 -2.70 -6.89 10.82
C LEU A 81 -3.55 -5.66 11.17
N ILE A 82 -4.85 -5.83 11.38
CA ILE A 82 -5.72 -4.73 11.80
C ILE A 82 -5.33 -4.22 13.18
N PHE A 83 -5.07 -5.11 14.15
CA PHE A 83 -4.62 -4.70 15.48
C PHE A 83 -3.32 -3.88 15.42
N VAL A 84 -2.43 -4.19 14.49
CA VAL A 84 -1.22 -3.40 14.23
C VAL A 84 -1.56 -2.03 13.72
N TYR A 85 -2.46 -1.94 12.76
CA TYR A 85 -2.87 -0.66 12.17
C TYR A 85 -3.50 0.25 13.23
N ILE A 86 -4.33 -0.30 14.11
CA ILE A 86 -4.85 0.44 15.27
C ILE A 86 -3.71 0.87 16.19
N SER A 87 -2.82 -0.06 16.57
CA SER A 87 -1.72 0.20 17.50
C SER A 87 -0.77 1.27 16.97
N ILE A 88 -0.33 1.16 15.72
CA ILE A 88 0.59 2.12 15.11
C ILE A 88 -0.08 3.46 14.86
N PHE A 89 -1.36 3.49 14.51
CA PHE A 89 -2.12 4.72 14.39
C PHE A 89 -2.11 5.47 15.73
N VAL A 90 -2.43 4.81 16.84
CA VAL A 90 -2.44 5.47 18.15
C VAL A 90 -1.04 5.82 18.65
N LEU A 91 -0.07 4.90 18.54
CA LEU A 91 1.31 5.14 18.98
C LEU A 91 1.98 6.29 18.20
N SER A 92 1.66 6.42 16.90
CA SER A 92 2.23 7.49 16.07
C SER A 92 1.74 8.88 16.46
N GLN A 93 0.52 9.03 17.02
CA GLN A 93 0.03 10.31 17.52
C GLN A 93 0.91 10.92 18.61
N ASP A 94 1.59 10.09 19.39
CA ASP A 94 2.32 10.52 20.57
C ASP A 94 3.84 10.37 20.47
N LEU A 95 4.33 9.44 19.65
CA LEU A 95 5.74 9.06 19.63
C LEU A 95 6.46 9.51 18.36
N ILE A 96 5.72 9.69 17.27
CA ILE A 96 6.28 9.98 15.95
C ILE A 96 5.99 11.45 15.60
N SER A 97 7.02 12.13 15.08
CA SER A 97 6.87 13.49 14.54
C SER A 97 6.85 13.46 13.01
N LYS A 98 6.16 14.43 12.41
CA LYS A 98 6.13 14.63 10.94
C LYS A 98 7.53 14.77 10.32
N LYS A 99 8.43 15.46 11.02
CA LYS A 99 9.81 15.65 10.57
C LYS A 99 10.58 14.33 10.56
N ASP A 100 10.42 13.52 11.59
CA ASP A 100 11.17 12.27 11.74
C ASP A 100 10.68 11.19 10.79
N ILE A 101 9.36 11.06 10.58
CA ILE A 101 8.84 10.11 9.60
C ILE A 101 9.29 10.47 8.17
N LYS A 102 9.33 11.77 7.83
CA LYS A 102 9.82 12.22 6.53
C LYS A 102 11.30 11.86 6.35
N LYS A 103 12.14 12.09 7.36
CA LYS A 103 13.55 11.69 7.33
C LYS A 103 13.72 10.18 7.21
N LEU A 104 12.88 9.40 7.89
CA LEU A 104 12.89 7.95 7.76
C LEU A 104 12.56 7.51 6.33
N ILE A 105 11.50 8.06 5.71
CA ILE A 105 11.13 7.76 4.33
C ILE A 105 12.23 8.20 3.34
N GLN A 106 12.90 9.32 3.58
CA GLN A 106 14.06 9.73 2.78
C GLN A 106 15.21 8.71 2.90
N PHE A 107 15.55 8.29 4.12
CA PHE A 107 16.60 7.30 4.37
C PHE A 107 16.29 5.95 3.72
N LEU A 108 15.12 5.37 4.04
CA LEU A 108 14.67 4.10 3.45
C LEU A 108 14.53 4.21 1.94
N GLY A 109 14.05 5.35 1.46
CA GLY A 109 13.95 5.67 0.04
C GLY A 109 15.28 5.58 -0.68
N LEU A 110 16.37 6.13 -0.11
CA LEU A 110 17.71 6.01 -0.71
C LEU A 110 18.21 4.56 -0.77
N VAL A 111 17.96 3.78 0.29
CA VAL A 111 18.33 2.35 0.33
C VAL A 111 17.57 1.57 -0.75
N VAL A 112 16.25 1.76 -0.82
CA VAL A 112 15.38 1.12 -1.82
C VAL A 112 15.77 1.56 -3.23
N LEU A 113 16.06 2.84 -3.46
CA LEU A 113 16.49 3.36 -4.75
C LEU A 113 17.80 2.74 -5.22
N GLY A 114 18.80 2.67 -4.33
CA GLY A 114 20.09 2.05 -4.65
C GLY A 114 19.92 0.60 -5.09
N TYR A 115 19.16 -0.18 -4.33
CA TYR A 115 18.88 -1.58 -4.70
C TYR A 115 18.06 -1.70 -5.99
N THR A 116 17.06 -0.84 -6.19
CA THR A 116 16.23 -0.84 -7.41
C THR A 116 17.06 -0.57 -8.66
N LEU A 117 18.06 0.32 -8.58
CA LEU A 117 18.98 0.59 -9.69
C LEU A 117 19.87 -0.61 -10.00
N VAL A 118 20.46 -1.24 -8.97
CA VAL A 118 21.25 -2.47 -9.13
C VAL A 118 20.39 -3.60 -9.73
N GLU A 119 19.17 -3.74 -9.24
CA GLU A 119 18.21 -4.73 -9.75
C GLU A 119 17.86 -4.50 -11.22
N ALA A 120 17.54 -3.25 -11.59
CA ALA A 120 17.19 -2.87 -12.96
C ALA A 120 18.35 -3.03 -13.95
N LEU A 121 19.53 -2.55 -13.58
CA LEU A 121 20.66 -2.43 -14.48
C LEU A 121 21.44 -3.74 -14.60
N TRP A 122 21.56 -4.52 -13.52
CA TRP A 122 22.46 -5.69 -13.47
C TRP A 122 21.72 -7.00 -13.20
N ILE A 123 20.95 -7.08 -12.11
CA ILE A 123 20.39 -8.37 -11.65
C ILE A 123 19.35 -8.92 -12.65
N LEU A 124 18.35 -8.12 -13.04
CA LEU A 124 17.28 -8.60 -13.92
C LEU A 124 17.77 -8.93 -15.35
N PRO A 125 18.66 -8.14 -15.98
CA PRO A 125 19.27 -8.52 -17.25
C PRO A 125 20.03 -9.85 -17.18
N TYR A 126 20.83 -10.06 -16.12
CA TYR A 126 21.54 -11.31 -15.89
C TYR A 126 20.59 -12.49 -15.70
N LEU A 127 19.61 -12.37 -14.80
CA LEU A 127 18.63 -13.42 -14.54
C LEU A 127 17.80 -13.78 -15.79
N LYS A 128 17.53 -12.80 -16.67
CA LYS A 128 16.84 -13.05 -17.93
C LYS A 128 17.64 -13.95 -18.89
N GLN A 129 18.97 -13.87 -18.89
CA GLN A 129 19.82 -14.75 -19.70
C GLN A 129 19.80 -16.19 -19.18
N VAL A 130 19.70 -16.36 -17.86
CA VAL A 130 19.73 -17.67 -17.18
C VAL A 130 18.31 -18.26 -16.98
N LEU A 131 17.27 -17.56 -17.43
CA LEU A 131 15.85 -17.88 -17.19
C LEU A 131 15.41 -19.25 -17.71
N ASN A 132 16.14 -19.84 -18.67
CA ASN A 132 15.86 -21.14 -19.27
C ASN A 132 16.42 -22.33 -18.46
N THR A 133 17.03 -22.08 -17.30
CA THR A 133 17.45 -23.15 -16.38
C THR A 133 16.26 -23.83 -15.70
N THR A 134 16.39 -25.13 -15.42
CA THR A 134 15.32 -25.99 -14.89
C THR A 134 14.72 -25.50 -13.56
N ALA A 135 15.46 -24.74 -12.76
CA ALA A 135 15.06 -24.25 -11.44
C ALA A 135 13.88 -23.26 -11.46
N ILE A 136 13.68 -22.48 -12.53
CA ILE A 136 12.66 -21.41 -12.59
C ILE A 136 11.37 -21.87 -13.31
N LYS A 137 11.35 -23.11 -13.81
CA LYS A 137 10.30 -23.61 -14.72
C LYS A 137 8.89 -23.57 -14.11
N ASN A 138 8.77 -23.75 -12.80
CA ASN A 138 7.48 -23.89 -12.11
C ASN A 138 6.98 -22.61 -11.41
N MET A 139 7.72 -21.49 -11.49
CA MET A 139 7.33 -20.22 -10.85
C MET A 139 6.85 -19.19 -11.88
N HIS A 140 5.61 -19.33 -12.35
CA HIS A 140 5.04 -18.51 -13.43
C HIS A 140 5.13 -16.99 -13.18
N HIS A 141 4.84 -16.52 -11.97
CA HIS A 141 4.90 -15.10 -11.63
C HIS A 141 6.33 -14.54 -11.60
N LEU A 142 7.28 -15.26 -10.99
CA LEU A 142 8.69 -14.87 -10.94
C LEU A 142 9.30 -14.85 -12.35
N LYS A 143 8.99 -15.87 -13.16
CA LYS A 143 9.39 -15.95 -14.57
C LYS A 143 8.90 -14.73 -15.36
N TYR A 144 7.66 -14.30 -15.10
CA TYR A 144 7.09 -13.11 -15.73
C TYR A 144 7.84 -11.83 -15.32
N ILE A 145 8.11 -11.62 -14.03
CA ILE A 145 8.85 -10.46 -13.52
C ILE A 145 10.22 -10.36 -14.20
N ILE A 146 10.98 -11.45 -14.21
CA ILE A 146 12.34 -11.45 -14.76
C ILE A 146 12.33 -11.32 -16.29
N SER A 147 11.48 -12.07 -17.00
CA SER A 147 11.41 -12.00 -18.47
C SER A 147 11.06 -10.60 -18.99
N LYS A 148 10.20 -9.89 -18.25
CA LYS A 148 9.79 -8.51 -18.54
C LYS A 148 10.65 -7.47 -17.82
N GLN A 149 11.68 -7.87 -17.07
CA GLN A 149 12.60 -7.01 -16.34
C GLN A 149 11.84 -5.94 -15.53
N ARG A 150 10.95 -6.40 -14.64
CA ARG A 150 10.21 -5.52 -13.72
C ARG A 150 10.93 -5.51 -12.38
N THR A 151 11.26 -4.34 -11.87
CA THR A 151 11.89 -4.21 -10.55
C THR A 151 10.90 -4.43 -9.43
N THR A 152 11.39 -5.06 -8.35
CA THR A 152 10.64 -5.38 -7.14
C THR A 152 11.37 -4.94 -5.87
N ALA A 153 12.69 -4.80 -5.92
CA ALA A 153 13.57 -4.51 -4.83
C ALA A 153 13.28 -5.40 -3.60
N PHE A 154 13.01 -4.79 -2.45
CA PHE A 154 12.64 -5.48 -1.22
C PHE A 154 11.14 -5.81 -1.12
N PHE A 155 10.35 -5.56 -2.16
CA PHE A 155 8.88 -5.74 -2.15
C PHE A 155 8.46 -7.00 -2.91
N LEU A 156 7.31 -7.55 -2.54
CA LEU A 156 6.74 -8.75 -3.19
C LEU A 156 6.31 -8.50 -4.64
N THR A 157 5.92 -7.27 -4.98
CA THR A 157 5.43 -6.93 -6.31
C THR A 157 5.95 -5.56 -6.75
N PRO A 158 6.08 -5.31 -8.08
CA PRO A 158 6.51 -4.01 -8.59
C PRO A 158 5.55 -2.87 -8.23
N ASN A 159 4.28 -3.20 -7.97
CA ASN A 159 3.27 -2.20 -7.61
C ASN A 159 3.54 -1.63 -6.22
N ASN A 160 3.87 -2.48 -5.25
CA ASN A 160 4.19 -2.04 -3.89
C ASN A 160 5.49 -1.24 -3.82
N LEU A 161 6.51 -1.66 -4.58
CA LEU A 161 7.72 -0.86 -4.77
C LEU A 161 7.35 0.52 -5.32
N GLY A 162 6.53 0.58 -6.37
CA GLY A 162 6.15 1.84 -6.99
C GLY A 162 5.41 2.79 -6.05
N ILE A 163 4.50 2.31 -5.20
CA ILE A 163 3.87 3.17 -4.17
C ILE A 163 4.91 3.72 -3.20
N PHE A 164 5.82 2.87 -2.71
CA PHE A 164 6.85 3.31 -1.78
C PHE A 164 7.78 4.34 -2.42
N LEU A 165 8.13 4.16 -3.70
CA LEU A 165 8.87 5.15 -4.48
C LEU A 165 8.11 6.48 -4.63
N LEU A 166 6.78 6.46 -4.72
CA LEU A 166 5.98 7.70 -4.66
C LEU A 166 6.05 8.37 -3.29
N PHE A 167 6.01 7.61 -2.19
CA PHE A 167 6.23 8.18 -0.85
C PHE A 167 7.61 8.85 -0.77
N THR A 168 8.65 8.18 -1.29
CA THR A 168 10.00 8.72 -1.39
C THR A 168 10.05 9.99 -2.25
N LEU A 169 9.36 10.02 -3.40
CA LEU A 169 9.27 11.20 -4.26
C LEU A 169 8.70 12.40 -3.52
N TYR A 170 7.58 12.23 -2.83
CA TYR A 170 6.94 13.31 -2.08
C TYR A 170 7.82 13.79 -0.92
N ALA A 171 8.53 12.87 -0.24
CA ALA A 171 9.44 13.21 0.85
C ALA A 171 10.64 14.05 0.37
N PHE A 172 11.20 13.74 -0.80
CA PHE A 172 12.31 14.50 -1.39
C PHE A 172 11.87 15.78 -2.08
N TRP A 173 10.60 15.91 -2.48
CA TRP A 173 10.10 17.13 -3.09
C TRP A 173 10.16 18.35 -2.15
N GLU A 174 10.12 18.12 -0.83
CA GLU A 174 10.26 19.16 0.19
C GLU A 174 11.73 19.46 0.56
N TYR A 175 12.70 18.87 -0.13
CA TYR A 175 14.11 19.13 0.14
C TYR A 175 14.52 20.54 -0.31
N LYS A 176 15.26 21.27 0.54
CA LYS A 176 15.60 22.69 0.29
C LYS A 176 16.54 22.86 -0.93
N ASN A 177 17.49 21.95 -1.10
CA ASN A 177 18.43 22.01 -2.22
C ASN A 177 17.72 21.63 -3.53
N ARG A 178 17.52 22.62 -4.41
CA ARG A 178 16.81 22.44 -5.69
C ARG A 178 17.51 21.44 -6.59
N ILE A 179 18.83 21.45 -6.69
CA ILE A 179 19.58 20.55 -7.58
C ILE A 179 19.37 19.11 -7.12
N LEU A 180 19.60 18.85 -5.84
CA LEU A 180 19.45 17.51 -5.28
C LEU A 180 18.01 16.99 -5.40
N LYS A 181 17.02 17.86 -5.17
CA LYS A 181 15.60 17.52 -5.34
C LYS A 181 15.29 17.05 -6.77
N HIS A 182 15.70 17.79 -7.79
CA HIS A 182 15.40 17.42 -9.18
C HIS A 182 16.17 16.18 -9.61
N LEU A 183 17.44 16.06 -9.20
CA LEU A 183 18.26 14.87 -9.46
C LEU A 183 17.61 13.61 -8.87
N LEU A 184 17.25 13.63 -7.58
CA LEU A 184 16.60 12.50 -6.94
C LEU A 184 15.23 12.21 -7.54
N SER A 185 14.46 13.24 -7.89
CA SER A 185 13.17 13.05 -8.58
C SER A 185 13.34 12.36 -9.92
N ALA A 186 14.35 12.73 -10.71
CA ALA A 186 14.65 12.07 -11.99
C ALA A 186 15.03 10.60 -11.81
N VAL A 187 15.87 10.30 -10.81
CA VAL A 187 16.24 8.91 -10.46
C VAL A 187 15.01 8.11 -10.01
N ILE A 188 14.16 8.68 -9.17
CA ILE A 188 12.91 8.03 -8.72
C ILE A 188 11.98 7.78 -9.91
N ILE A 189 11.81 8.75 -10.81
CA ILE A 189 11.00 8.60 -12.02
C ILE A 189 11.54 7.46 -12.90
N TYR A 190 12.86 7.38 -13.09
CA TYR A 190 13.49 6.26 -13.79
C TYR A 190 13.14 4.92 -13.12
N CYS A 191 13.30 4.81 -11.80
CA CYS A 191 12.92 3.61 -11.05
C CYS A 191 11.41 3.29 -11.16
N LEU A 192 10.54 4.29 -11.21
CA LEU A 192 9.10 4.09 -11.44
C LEU A 192 8.82 3.50 -12.83
N ILE A 193 9.58 3.92 -13.86
CA ILE A 193 9.48 3.34 -15.22
C ILE A 193 9.87 1.85 -15.18
N THR A 194 10.93 1.48 -14.46
CA THR A 194 11.40 0.09 -14.39
C THR A 194 10.42 -0.85 -13.67
N THR A 195 9.56 -0.33 -12.77
CA THR A 195 8.47 -1.14 -12.18
C THR A 195 7.42 -1.59 -13.20
N LYS A 196 7.25 -0.81 -14.28
CA LYS A 196 6.19 -0.95 -15.29
C LYS A 196 4.79 -1.08 -14.65
N SER A 197 4.54 -0.42 -13.52
CA SER A 197 3.26 -0.52 -12.80
C SER A 197 2.26 0.57 -13.25
N ILE A 198 1.29 0.20 -14.09
CA ILE A 198 0.25 1.15 -14.55
C ILE A 198 -0.51 1.77 -13.37
N GLY A 199 -0.82 0.99 -12.33
CA GLY A 199 -1.55 1.49 -11.16
C GLY A 199 -0.80 2.61 -10.43
N VAL A 200 0.53 2.51 -10.34
CA VAL A 200 1.36 3.53 -9.69
C VAL A 200 1.41 4.81 -10.53
N TRP A 201 1.46 4.71 -11.85
CA TRP A 201 1.38 5.87 -12.73
C TRP A 201 0.01 6.56 -12.69
N ILE A 202 -1.08 5.80 -12.56
CA ILE A 202 -2.42 6.36 -12.29
C ILE A 202 -2.42 7.15 -10.98
N CYS A 203 -1.81 6.61 -9.91
CA CYS A 203 -1.71 7.31 -8.62
C CYS A 203 -0.90 8.61 -8.73
N LEU A 204 0.26 8.57 -9.42
CA LEU A 204 1.08 9.76 -9.66
C LEU A 204 0.31 10.82 -10.45
N SER A 205 -0.38 10.41 -11.52
CA SER A 205 -1.21 11.31 -12.32
C SER A 205 -2.33 11.94 -11.48
N ALA A 206 -3.03 11.15 -10.67
CA ALA A 206 -4.08 11.68 -9.81
C ALA A 206 -3.52 12.67 -8.78
N ALA A 207 -2.37 12.39 -8.17
CA ALA A 207 -1.71 13.33 -7.26
C ALA A 207 -1.34 14.64 -7.97
N ILE A 208 -0.73 14.60 -9.16
CA ILE A 208 -0.38 15.79 -9.97
C ILE A 208 -1.63 16.61 -10.29
N LEU A 209 -2.70 15.97 -10.73
CA LEU A 209 -3.95 16.66 -11.06
C LEU A 209 -4.56 17.32 -9.82
N LEU A 210 -4.61 16.63 -8.69
CA LEU A 210 -5.10 17.21 -7.43
C LEU A 210 -4.30 18.44 -7.01
N ILE A 211 -2.96 18.40 -7.13
CA ILE A 211 -2.09 19.55 -6.88
C ILE A 211 -2.47 20.72 -7.79
N LEU A 212 -2.59 20.48 -9.10
CA LEU A 212 -2.89 21.52 -10.08
C LEU A 212 -4.27 22.14 -9.82
N PHE A 213 -5.29 21.33 -9.54
CA PHE A 213 -6.65 21.79 -9.25
C PHE A 213 -6.75 22.59 -7.95
N LYS A 214 -5.98 22.24 -6.92
CA LYS A 214 -5.93 22.96 -5.64
C LYS A 214 -5.00 24.18 -5.66
N SER A 215 -4.05 24.23 -6.59
CA SER A 215 -3.14 25.37 -6.74
C SER A 215 -3.83 26.60 -7.35
N LYS A 216 -3.23 27.78 -7.14
CA LYS A 216 -3.60 29.01 -7.87
C LYS A 216 -3.22 28.95 -9.35
N HIS A 217 -2.45 27.96 -9.78
CA HIS A 217 -1.85 27.88 -11.11
C HIS A 217 -2.61 26.96 -12.07
N LYS A 218 -3.95 27.04 -12.05
CA LYS A 218 -4.83 26.22 -12.92
C LYS A 218 -4.53 26.37 -14.41
N LYS A 219 -3.86 27.46 -14.83
CA LYS A 219 -3.38 27.64 -16.21
C LYS A 219 -2.43 26.54 -16.70
N TYR A 220 -1.74 25.83 -15.79
CA TYR A 220 -0.89 24.69 -16.14
C TYR A 220 -1.63 23.35 -16.11
N ALA A 221 -2.94 23.33 -15.82
CA ALA A 221 -3.72 22.09 -15.74
C ALA A 221 -3.69 21.30 -17.05
N LEU A 222 -3.83 21.98 -18.19
CA LEU A 222 -3.77 21.33 -19.50
C LEU A 222 -2.40 20.66 -19.75
N GLY A 223 -1.30 21.37 -19.47
CA GLY A 223 0.05 20.80 -19.57
C GLY A 223 0.26 19.60 -18.64
N GLY A 224 -0.28 19.67 -17.42
CA GLY A 224 -0.26 18.55 -16.47
C GLY A 224 -1.07 17.34 -16.95
N ILE A 225 -2.24 17.56 -17.55
CA ILE A 225 -3.06 16.49 -18.16
C ILE A 225 -2.29 15.83 -19.31
N ILE A 226 -1.70 16.63 -20.22
CA ILE A 226 -0.90 16.12 -21.33
C ILE A 226 0.28 15.29 -20.81
N LEU A 227 0.98 15.75 -19.78
CA LEU A 227 2.08 15.02 -19.13
C LEU A 227 1.60 13.69 -18.52
N CYS A 228 0.43 13.69 -17.87
CA CYS A 228 -0.13 12.47 -17.30
C CYS A 228 -0.50 11.46 -18.39
N ILE A 229 -1.14 11.92 -19.46
CA ILE A 229 -1.51 11.08 -20.60
C ILE A 229 -0.26 10.51 -21.28
N SER A 230 0.77 11.32 -21.50
CA SER A 230 2.01 10.87 -22.13
C SER A 230 2.73 9.83 -21.26
N ALA A 231 2.83 10.06 -19.95
CA ALA A 231 3.41 9.10 -19.01
C ALA A 231 2.67 7.75 -18.99
N LEU A 232 1.33 7.79 -18.94
CA LEU A 232 0.50 6.58 -19.01
C LEU A 232 0.66 5.86 -20.35
N THR A 233 0.72 6.60 -21.45
CA THR A 233 0.93 6.04 -22.80
C THR A 233 2.26 5.31 -22.91
N VAL A 234 3.34 5.89 -22.38
CA VAL A 234 4.67 5.25 -22.34
C VAL A 234 4.61 3.93 -21.58
N VAL A 235 3.97 3.90 -20.41
CA VAL A 235 3.92 2.69 -19.57
C VAL A 235 3.02 1.61 -20.17
N ILE A 236 1.92 1.99 -20.82
CA ILE A 236 1.06 1.08 -21.58
C ILE A 236 1.84 0.52 -22.77
N TRP A 237 2.59 1.35 -23.49
CA TRP A 237 3.44 0.92 -24.60
C TRP A 237 4.52 -0.08 -24.17
N LEU A 238 5.17 0.15 -23.03
CA LEU A 238 6.12 -0.79 -22.41
C LEU A 238 5.49 -2.14 -22.03
N ARG A 239 4.15 -2.23 -22.01
CA ARG A 239 3.38 -3.44 -21.71
C ARG A 239 2.44 -3.86 -22.85
N LYS A 240 2.61 -3.32 -24.06
CA LYS A 240 1.69 -3.53 -25.19
C LYS A 240 1.43 -5.01 -25.49
N ASP A 241 2.48 -5.84 -25.48
CA ASP A 241 2.38 -7.27 -25.77
C ASP A 241 1.53 -8.02 -24.74
N LEU A 242 1.44 -7.49 -23.51
CA LEU A 242 0.65 -8.11 -22.44
C LEU A 242 -0.81 -7.66 -22.48
N ILE A 243 -1.02 -6.39 -22.81
CA ILE A 243 -2.34 -5.74 -22.75
C ILE A 243 -3.15 -6.08 -23.99
N PHE A 244 -2.53 -6.07 -25.16
CA PHE A 244 -3.22 -6.15 -26.45
C PHE A 244 -3.08 -7.51 -27.15
N ASN A 245 -2.22 -8.42 -26.68
CA ASN A 245 -2.10 -9.76 -27.27
C ASN A 245 -3.08 -10.73 -26.60
N PRO A 246 -4.07 -11.29 -27.34
CA PRO A 246 -5.02 -12.26 -26.80
C PRO A 246 -4.36 -13.54 -26.26
N ASN A 247 -3.20 -13.93 -26.79
CA ASN A 247 -2.48 -15.13 -26.33
C ASN A 247 -1.89 -14.95 -24.92
N ASN A 248 -1.85 -13.72 -24.41
CA ASN A 248 -1.32 -13.39 -23.09
C ASN A 248 -2.42 -13.09 -22.06
N LEU A 249 -3.69 -13.45 -22.31
CA LEU A 249 -4.80 -13.22 -21.37
C LEU A 249 -4.50 -13.74 -19.96
N PHE A 250 -3.84 -14.90 -19.85
CA PHE A 250 -3.44 -15.47 -18.56
C PHE A 250 -2.51 -14.55 -17.76
N PHE A 251 -1.71 -13.68 -18.40
CA PHE A 251 -0.79 -12.74 -17.74
C PHE A 251 -1.28 -11.28 -17.80
N ASN A 252 -2.42 -11.03 -18.44
CA ASN A 252 -2.99 -9.69 -18.58
C ASN A 252 -3.60 -9.26 -17.24
N PRO A 253 -3.07 -8.21 -16.59
CA PRO A 253 -3.51 -7.79 -15.26
C PRO A 253 -4.97 -7.30 -15.24
N PHE A 254 -5.45 -6.70 -16.33
CA PHE A 254 -6.82 -6.22 -16.41
C PHE A 254 -7.78 -7.40 -16.53
N TYR A 255 -7.48 -8.35 -17.42
CA TYR A 255 -8.29 -9.55 -17.59
C TYR A 255 -8.36 -10.39 -16.30
N GLN A 256 -7.21 -10.62 -15.64
CA GLN A 256 -7.17 -11.34 -14.37
C GLN A 256 -8.04 -10.67 -13.32
N ARG A 257 -7.91 -9.35 -13.13
CA ARG A 257 -8.70 -8.60 -12.15
C ARG A 257 -10.19 -8.61 -12.47
N THR A 258 -10.57 -8.49 -13.74
CA THR A 258 -11.98 -8.61 -14.14
C THR A 258 -12.54 -9.97 -13.76
N LYS A 259 -11.82 -11.07 -14.02
CA LYS A 259 -12.25 -12.43 -13.63
C LYS A 259 -12.31 -12.61 -12.12
N ILE A 260 -11.37 -12.03 -11.39
CA ILE A 260 -11.38 -12.01 -9.93
C ILE A 260 -12.63 -11.29 -9.43
N TRP A 261 -12.94 -10.10 -9.97
CA TRP A 261 -14.09 -9.29 -9.57
C TRP A 261 -15.43 -9.96 -9.93
N GLU A 262 -15.55 -10.54 -11.12
CA GLU A 262 -16.74 -11.31 -11.53
C GLU A 262 -17.03 -12.43 -10.54
N ARG A 263 -16.01 -13.24 -10.20
CA ARG A 263 -16.17 -14.34 -9.24
C ARG A 263 -16.45 -13.83 -7.82
N SER A 264 -15.79 -12.75 -7.38
CA SER A 264 -16.09 -12.12 -6.09
C SER A 264 -17.53 -11.62 -6.00
N LEU A 265 -18.04 -10.98 -7.05
CA LEU A 265 -19.42 -10.51 -7.12
C LEU A 265 -20.43 -11.66 -7.11
N MET A 266 -20.12 -12.78 -7.77
CA MET A 266 -20.91 -14.01 -7.72
C MET A 266 -21.02 -14.59 -6.29
N PHE A 267 -19.96 -14.53 -5.49
CA PHE A 267 -20.03 -14.91 -4.09
C PHE A 267 -20.81 -13.87 -3.28
N ILE A 268 -20.49 -12.58 -3.44
CA ILE A 268 -21.18 -11.48 -2.73
C ILE A 268 -22.69 -11.57 -2.95
N SER A 269 -23.18 -11.89 -4.15
CA SER A 269 -24.62 -11.98 -4.42
C SER A 269 -25.33 -13.09 -3.63
N GLN A 270 -24.61 -14.12 -3.17
CA GLN A 270 -25.17 -15.19 -2.35
C GLN A 270 -25.22 -14.83 -0.86
N LYS A 271 -24.28 -14.01 -0.36
CA LYS A 271 -24.24 -13.54 1.04
C LYS A 271 -23.93 -12.04 1.15
N PRO A 272 -24.78 -11.15 0.60
CA PRO A 272 -24.45 -9.74 0.47
C PRO A 272 -24.42 -8.98 1.80
N ILE A 273 -25.18 -9.45 2.80
CA ILE A 273 -25.31 -8.76 4.10
C ILE A 273 -24.23 -9.22 5.08
N LEU A 274 -24.01 -10.53 5.21
CA LEU A 274 -23.10 -11.12 6.20
C LEU A 274 -21.70 -11.41 5.65
N GLY A 275 -21.53 -11.53 4.33
CA GLY A 275 -20.28 -11.95 3.72
C GLY A 275 -19.89 -13.39 4.07
N TYR A 276 -18.60 -13.69 3.90
CA TYR A 276 -18.01 -15.02 4.07
C TYR A 276 -16.99 -15.11 5.22
N GLY A 277 -16.79 -14.02 5.95
CA GLY A 277 -15.80 -13.89 6.99
C GLY A 277 -14.43 -13.46 6.50
N ILE A 278 -13.75 -12.73 7.37
CA ILE A 278 -12.43 -12.13 7.14
C ILE A 278 -11.38 -13.20 6.90
N GLY A 279 -10.53 -12.99 5.89
CA GLY A 279 -9.48 -13.94 5.52
C GLY A 279 -9.96 -15.17 4.74
N ASN A 280 -11.26 -15.36 4.49
CA ASN A 280 -11.72 -16.56 3.77
C ASN A 280 -11.70 -16.43 2.25
N PHE A 281 -11.36 -15.25 1.72
CA PHE A 281 -11.26 -15.05 0.28
C PHE A 281 -10.33 -16.05 -0.44
N PRO A 282 -9.07 -16.29 0.00
CA PRO A 282 -8.19 -17.24 -0.67
C PRO A 282 -8.75 -18.67 -0.67
N ILE A 283 -9.52 -19.04 0.35
CA ILE A 283 -10.08 -20.41 0.48
C ILE A 283 -11.21 -20.59 -0.53
N LEU A 284 -12.18 -19.68 -0.53
CA LEU A 284 -13.38 -19.79 -1.36
C LEU A 284 -13.10 -19.45 -2.83
N TYR A 285 -12.26 -18.44 -3.07
CA TYR A 285 -11.91 -18.05 -4.42
C TYR A 285 -11.18 -19.18 -5.15
N ASN A 286 -10.19 -19.80 -4.51
CA ASN A 286 -9.39 -20.86 -5.12
C ASN A 286 -10.07 -22.25 -5.08
N GLN A 287 -11.20 -22.39 -4.38
CA GLN A 287 -11.94 -23.64 -4.33
C GLN A 287 -12.40 -24.06 -5.74
N GLY A 288 -11.99 -25.26 -6.16
CA GLY A 288 -12.32 -25.80 -7.48
C GLY A 288 -11.48 -25.24 -8.63
N LEU A 289 -10.48 -24.37 -8.36
CA LEU A 289 -9.51 -23.99 -9.38
C LEU A 289 -8.45 -25.09 -9.55
N PRO A 290 -8.07 -25.45 -10.79
CA PRO A 290 -6.97 -26.37 -11.03
C PRO A 290 -5.66 -25.91 -10.38
N HIS A 291 -4.85 -26.87 -9.90
CA HIS A 291 -3.58 -26.60 -9.22
C HIS A 291 -2.53 -25.83 -10.05
N HIS A 292 -2.67 -25.80 -11.38
CA HIS A 292 -1.77 -25.06 -12.27
C HIS A 292 -2.15 -23.58 -12.41
N ILE A 293 -3.29 -23.14 -11.86
CA ILE A 293 -3.68 -21.74 -11.82
C ILE A 293 -3.03 -21.09 -10.60
N ASN A 294 -2.48 -19.88 -10.77
CA ASN A 294 -1.95 -19.11 -9.66
C ASN A 294 -3.07 -18.85 -8.64
N GLN A 295 -2.82 -19.22 -7.39
CA GLN A 295 -3.75 -18.96 -6.31
C GLN A 295 -3.79 -17.47 -6.02
N GLU A 296 -5.00 -16.93 -5.89
CA GLU A 296 -5.20 -15.53 -5.54
C GLU A 296 -5.51 -15.38 -4.06
N ILE A 297 -4.91 -14.38 -3.42
CA ILE A 297 -5.04 -14.13 -1.98
C ILE A 297 -5.96 -12.94 -1.73
N TYR A 298 -6.13 -12.03 -2.70
CA TYR A 298 -6.95 -10.84 -2.54
C TYR A 298 -7.74 -10.47 -3.80
N VAL A 299 -8.86 -9.77 -3.62
CA VAL A 299 -9.73 -9.30 -4.70
C VAL A 299 -9.07 -8.18 -5.55
N HIS A 300 -7.97 -7.59 -5.06
CA HIS A 300 -7.34 -6.40 -5.66
C HIS A 300 -8.31 -5.22 -5.86
N ASN A 301 -9.32 -5.12 -5.00
CA ASN A 301 -10.20 -3.98 -4.86
C ASN A 301 -10.71 -3.99 -3.42
N LEU A 302 -10.33 -2.98 -2.63
CA LEU A 302 -10.58 -3.00 -1.20
C LEU A 302 -12.09 -2.97 -0.87
N PHE A 303 -12.92 -2.32 -1.69
CA PHE A 303 -14.36 -2.29 -1.52
C PHE A 303 -14.98 -3.68 -1.70
N LEU A 304 -14.61 -4.37 -2.79
CA LEU A 304 -15.09 -5.73 -3.04
C LEU A 304 -14.54 -6.72 -2.02
N GLN A 305 -13.29 -6.55 -1.57
CA GLN A 305 -12.71 -7.39 -0.52
C GLN A 305 -13.52 -7.29 0.79
N PHE A 306 -13.77 -6.07 1.28
CA PHE A 306 -14.53 -5.89 2.52
C PHE A 306 -16.00 -6.32 2.38
N TRP A 307 -16.61 -6.14 1.20
CA TRP A 307 -17.96 -6.63 0.95
C TRP A 307 -18.01 -8.16 0.94
N PHE A 308 -17.06 -8.81 0.28
CA PHE A 308 -16.95 -10.26 0.29
C PHE A 308 -16.76 -10.81 1.71
N GLU A 309 -15.86 -10.22 2.49
CA GLU A 309 -15.47 -10.74 3.79
C GLU A 309 -16.47 -10.42 4.90
N SER A 310 -16.96 -9.18 4.97
CA SER A 310 -17.80 -8.70 6.09
C SER A 310 -19.17 -8.20 5.64
N GLY A 311 -19.57 -8.54 4.42
CA GLY A 311 -20.86 -8.18 3.86
C GLY A 311 -21.08 -6.67 3.76
N LEU A 312 -22.35 -6.27 3.81
CA LEU A 312 -22.76 -4.87 3.66
C LEU A 312 -22.13 -3.97 4.73
N MET A 313 -21.95 -4.49 5.95
CA MET A 313 -21.34 -3.71 7.04
C MET A 313 -19.87 -3.38 6.75
N GLY A 314 -19.10 -4.34 6.24
CA GLY A 314 -17.73 -4.11 5.79
C GLY A 314 -17.65 -3.11 4.64
N TYR A 315 -18.56 -3.21 3.68
CA TYR A 315 -18.65 -2.27 2.55
C TYR A 315 -18.95 -0.84 3.01
N ILE A 316 -19.94 -0.66 3.89
CA ILE A 316 -20.28 0.65 4.45
C ILE A 316 -19.09 1.21 5.24
N TRP A 317 -18.43 0.36 6.04
CA TRP A 317 -17.27 0.78 6.80
C TRP A 317 -16.15 1.31 5.90
N ILE A 318 -15.75 0.57 4.87
CA ILE A 318 -14.65 0.99 4.01
C ILE A 318 -15.01 2.26 3.22
N LEU A 319 -16.29 2.42 2.85
CA LEU A 319 -16.78 3.66 2.24
C LEU A 319 -16.64 4.85 3.19
N LEU A 320 -17.13 4.74 4.43
CA LEU A 320 -17.01 5.79 5.44
C LEU A 320 -15.54 6.09 5.76
N PHE A 321 -14.69 5.07 5.83
CA PHE A 321 -13.26 5.21 6.03
C PHE A 321 -12.59 6.01 4.89
N TYR A 322 -12.92 5.72 3.64
CA TYR A 322 -12.43 6.49 2.49
C TYR A 322 -12.93 7.93 2.54
N LEU A 323 -14.22 8.17 2.77
CA LEU A 323 -14.80 9.52 2.85
C LEU A 323 -14.16 10.34 3.97
N PHE A 324 -13.99 9.76 5.15
CA PHE A 324 -13.31 10.38 6.27
C PHE A 324 -11.85 10.72 5.93
N SER A 325 -11.11 9.76 5.38
CA SER A 325 -9.71 9.96 5.02
C SER A 325 -9.56 11.04 3.95
N LEU A 326 -10.40 11.04 2.91
CA LEU A 326 -10.42 12.08 1.89
C LEU A 326 -10.73 13.44 2.48
N LYS A 327 -11.71 13.56 3.38
CA LYS A 327 -12.01 14.82 4.08
C LYS A 327 -10.77 15.38 4.77
N VAL A 328 -10.11 14.57 5.59
CA VAL A 328 -8.89 14.95 6.32
C VAL A 328 -7.77 15.36 5.36
N ILE A 329 -7.55 14.57 4.29
CA ILE A 329 -6.54 14.85 3.26
C ILE A 329 -6.83 16.20 2.59
N PHE A 330 -8.07 16.46 2.19
CA PHE A 330 -8.46 17.69 1.50
C PHE A 330 -8.36 18.93 2.38
N GLU A 331 -8.70 18.82 3.67
CA GLU A 331 -8.56 19.91 4.65
C GLU A 331 -7.09 20.25 4.92
N LYS A 332 -6.20 19.25 4.94
CA LYS A 332 -4.77 19.43 5.25
C LYS A 332 -3.86 19.59 4.03
N PHE A 333 -4.40 19.46 2.82
CA PHE A 333 -3.62 19.40 1.57
C PHE A 333 -2.65 20.57 1.37
N THR A 334 -3.08 21.79 1.69
CA THR A 334 -2.26 23.00 1.56
C THR A 334 -1.25 23.18 2.68
N THR A 335 -1.42 22.45 3.79
CA THR A 335 -0.58 22.58 5.00
C THR A 335 0.49 21.50 5.09
N ASP A 336 0.26 20.32 4.50
CA ASP A 336 1.15 19.17 4.62
C ASP A 336 1.18 18.36 3.32
N PHE A 337 1.97 18.86 2.36
CA PHE A 337 2.06 18.28 1.02
C PHE A 337 2.51 16.82 1.04
N PHE A 338 3.56 16.52 1.80
CA PHE A 338 4.11 15.18 1.90
C PHE A 338 3.07 14.16 2.40
N LEU A 339 2.46 14.38 3.57
CA LEU A 339 1.56 13.39 4.16
C LEU A 339 0.28 13.21 3.34
N THR A 340 -0.30 14.31 2.85
CA THR A 340 -1.53 14.25 2.06
C THR A 340 -1.32 13.55 0.72
N SER A 341 -0.19 13.79 0.04
CA SER A 341 0.18 13.12 -1.21
C SER A 341 0.42 11.61 -1.01
N CYS A 342 1.06 11.22 0.10
CA CYS A 342 1.22 9.80 0.44
C CYS A 342 -0.13 9.12 0.70
N CYS A 343 -1.00 9.73 1.50
CA CYS A 343 -2.30 9.16 1.83
C CYS A 343 -3.21 9.01 0.60
N ILE A 344 -3.29 10.02 -0.27
CA ILE A 344 -4.13 9.94 -1.46
C ILE A 344 -3.64 8.89 -2.45
N THR A 345 -2.32 8.79 -2.66
CA THR A 345 -1.71 7.76 -3.50
C THR A 345 -2.03 6.36 -2.98
N PHE A 346 -1.96 6.15 -1.65
CA PHE A 346 -2.31 4.87 -1.06
C PHE A 346 -3.78 4.51 -1.26
N LEU A 347 -4.71 5.45 -1.05
CA LEU A 347 -6.15 5.22 -1.25
C LEU A 347 -6.46 4.88 -2.72
N ILE A 348 -5.93 5.65 -3.67
CA ILE A 348 -6.16 5.40 -5.10
C ILE A 348 -5.58 4.05 -5.52
N HIS A 349 -4.40 3.69 -5.03
CA HIS A 349 -3.79 2.40 -5.37
C HIS A 349 -4.65 1.21 -4.91
N ASN A 350 -5.27 1.31 -3.73
CA ASN A 350 -6.11 0.24 -3.17
C ASN A 350 -7.49 0.09 -3.84
N LEU A 351 -7.82 0.95 -4.83
CA LEU A 351 -8.95 0.71 -5.73
C LEU A 351 -8.67 -0.44 -6.70
N PHE A 352 -7.39 -0.72 -6.98
CA PHE A 352 -6.95 -1.67 -8.01
C PHE A 352 -5.89 -2.66 -7.52
N ASP A 353 -5.56 -2.63 -6.23
CA ASP A 353 -4.58 -3.53 -5.63
C ASP A 353 -4.88 -3.77 -4.14
N ALA A 354 -4.13 -4.68 -3.52
CA ALA A 354 -4.32 -5.14 -2.15
C ALA A 354 -3.21 -4.65 -1.20
N SER A 355 -2.62 -3.48 -1.46
CA SER A 355 -1.53 -2.91 -0.66
C SER A 355 -1.92 -2.64 0.80
N PHE A 356 -3.22 -2.53 1.09
CA PHE A 356 -3.80 -2.50 2.43
C PHE A 356 -3.43 -3.72 3.26
N TYR A 357 -3.27 -4.89 2.65
CA TYR A 357 -2.94 -6.12 3.36
C TYR A 357 -1.43 -6.37 3.46
N LEU A 358 -0.61 -5.40 3.04
CA LEU A 358 0.84 -5.51 3.02
C LEU A 358 1.46 -4.52 4.02
N PRO A 359 1.98 -4.99 5.17
CA PRO A 359 2.49 -4.11 6.21
C PRO A 359 3.60 -3.16 5.73
N LYS A 360 4.45 -3.61 4.80
CA LYS A 360 5.51 -2.81 4.12
C LYS A 360 5.07 -1.45 3.61
N VAL A 361 3.81 -1.28 3.23
CA VAL A 361 3.26 0.00 2.74
C VAL A 361 2.09 0.47 3.61
N GLY A 362 1.23 -0.45 4.04
CA GLY A 362 0.05 -0.12 4.83
C GLY A 362 0.36 0.55 6.18
N ILE A 363 1.41 0.11 6.88
CA ILE A 363 1.80 0.72 8.17
C ILE A 363 2.10 2.21 8.00
N PHE A 364 2.80 2.60 6.93
CA PHE A 364 3.11 4.00 6.67
C PHE A 364 1.88 4.83 6.42
N PHE A 365 0.89 4.31 5.68
CA PHE A 365 -0.38 5.01 5.48
C PHE A 365 -1.08 5.32 6.82
N TRP A 366 -1.15 4.34 7.72
CA TRP A 366 -1.76 4.54 9.06
C TRP A 366 -0.99 5.55 9.91
N ILE A 367 0.34 5.58 9.80
CA ILE A 367 1.15 6.63 10.42
C ILE A 367 0.82 7.99 9.80
N PHE A 368 0.79 8.10 8.46
CA PHE A 368 0.58 9.39 7.79
C PHE A 368 -0.79 9.99 8.12
N ILE A 369 -1.86 9.20 8.07
CA ILE A 369 -3.21 9.69 8.39
C ILE A 369 -3.34 10.04 9.88
N SER A 370 -2.65 9.31 10.76
CA SER A 370 -2.57 9.64 12.19
C SER A 370 -1.89 11.00 12.42
N LEU A 371 -0.76 11.24 11.76
CA LEU A 371 -0.02 12.50 11.85
C LEU A 371 -0.78 13.69 11.25
N LEU A 372 -1.66 13.47 10.27
CA LEU A 372 -2.55 14.51 9.75
C LEU A 372 -3.62 14.93 10.77
N LEU A 373 -4.00 14.03 11.66
CA LEU A 373 -4.97 14.23 12.74
C LEU A 373 -4.34 14.74 14.05
N GLN A 374 -3.02 14.84 14.13
CA GLN A 374 -2.35 15.37 15.32
C GLN A 374 -2.75 16.84 15.57
N PRO A 375 -3.14 17.21 16.81
CA PRO A 375 -3.41 18.60 17.18
C PRO A 375 -2.16 19.48 17.03
N ALA A 376 -2.33 20.72 16.57
CA ALA A 376 -1.23 21.66 16.32
C ALA A 376 -0.42 22.02 17.59
N ASP A 377 -1.06 21.99 18.77
CA ASP A 377 -0.48 22.50 20.02
C ASP A 377 0.54 21.57 20.69
N ARG A 378 0.74 20.34 20.18
CA ARG A 378 1.61 19.35 20.83
C ARG A 378 3.09 19.45 20.46
N HIS A 379 3.50 20.38 19.59
CA HIS A 379 4.91 20.53 19.22
C HIS A 379 5.79 21.18 20.32
N ASN A 380 5.19 21.62 21.44
CA ASN A 380 5.87 22.34 22.53
C ASN A 380 6.01 21.57 23.86
N ILE A 381 5.78 20.25 23.87
CA ILE A 381 6.01 19.36 25.04
C ILE A 381 6.85 18.18 24.58
#